data_AF-A0A957A7M9-F1
#
_entry.id   AF-A0A957A7M9-F1
#
_cell.length_a   1.000
_cell.length_b   1.000
_cell.length_c   1.000
_cell.angle_alpha   90.00
_cell.angle_beta   90.00
_cell.angle_gamma   90.00
#
_symmetry.space_group_name_H-M   'P 1'
#
loop_
_entity.id
_entity.type
_entity.pdbx_description
1 polymer ?
#
loop_
_entity_poly.entity_id
_entity_poly.type
_entity_poly.pdbx_seq_one_letter_code
_entity_poly.pdbx_strand_id
1 'polypeptide(L)'
;MRPNTTLRAWRAGQKTIGAWLSAPSAHTTEVMAHAGFDWLCVDMQHGLIGDADAMNMLRAISTTETIPFVRVPWNEPWIIMKVLDAGAYGVVVPLVNNKEEAERAVWAAKYPPMGGRSSGPARATLYAGSDYQAHANDEIAV
;
A
#
# COMPACT_ATOMS: atom_id res chain seq x y z
N MET A 1 -11.45 9.58 5.22
CA MET A 1 -10.15 9.05 4.81
C MET A 1 -10.04 9.38 3.34
N ARG A 2 -8.86 9.75 2.85
CA ARG A 2 -8.64 9.97 1.42
C ARG A 2 -9.07 8.69 0.66
N PRO A 3 -9.91 8.80 -0.38
CA PRO A 3 -10.33 7.66 -1.18
C PRO A 3 -9.19 6.87 -1.82
N ASN A 4 -9.27 5.55 -1.83
CA ASN A 4 -8.50 4.70 -2.72
C ASN A 4 -9.22 4.60 -4.08
N THR A 5 -8.89 5.52 -4.99
CA THR A 5 -9.50 5.60 -6.34
C THR A 5 -9.27 4.34 -7.15
N THR A 6 -8.09 3.73 -7.04
CA THR A 6 -7.74 2.44 -7.65
C THR A 6 -8.65 1.31 -7.19
N LEU A 7 -8.84 1.14 -5.88
CA LEU A 7 -9.72 0.10 -5.34
C LEU A 7 -11.19 0.31 -5.74
N ARG A 8 -11.65 1.57 -5.80
CA ARG A 8 -13.01 1.91 -6.27
C ARG A 8 -13.20 1.54 -7.74
N ALA A 9 -12.22 1.85 -8.59
CA ALA A 9 -12.24 1.47 -10.00
C ALA A 9 -12.32 -0.06 -10.15
N TRP A 10 -11.51 -0.83 -9.41
CA TRP A 10 -11.55 -2.29 -9.43
C TRP A 10 -12.90 -2.85 -9.00
N ARG A 11 -13.50 -2.32 -7.92
CA ARG A 11 -14.84 -2.71 -7.46
C ARG A 11 -15.93 -2.40 -8.49
N ALA A 12 -15.73 -1.38 -9.32
CA ALA A 12 -16.62 -1.04 -10.43
C ALA A 12 -16.32 -1.84 -11.73
N GLY A 13 -15.38 -2.79 -11.70
CA GLY A 13 -14.98 -3.56 -12.89
C GLY A 13 -14.17 -2.76 -13.91
N GLN A 14 -13.63 -1.60 -13.52
CA GLN A 14 -12.82 -0.74 -14.38
C GLN A 14 -11.34 -1.15 -14.33
N LYS A 15 -10.63 -0.82 -15.42
CA LYS A 15 -9.19 -1.06 -15.54
C LYS A 15 -8.42 0.13 -14.98
N THR A 16 -7.27 -0.15 -14.39
CA THR A 16 -6.29 0.85 -13.93
C THR A 16 -4.92 0.51 -14.51
N ILE A 17 -4.08 1.51 -14.73
CA ILE A 17 -2.70 1.38 -15.19
C ILE A 17 -1.77 1.75 -14.04
N GLY A 18 -0.90 0.81 -13.66
CA GLY A 18 0.14 1.04 -12.65
C GLY A 18 1.54 0.75 -13.18
N ALA A 19 2.54 1.18 -12.41
CA ALA A 19 3.95 0.87 -12.68
C ALA A 19 4.68 0.32 -11.45
N TRP A 20 5.67 -0.52 -11.70
CA TRP A 20 6.58 -1.07 -10.69
C TRP A 20 7.80 -0.18 -10.51
N LEU A 21 8.18 0.01 -9.25
CA LEU A 21 9.39 0.74 -8.87
C LEU A 21 10.33 -0.23 -8.16
N SER A 22 11.47 -0.53 -8.79
CA SER A 22 12.48 -1.48 -8.29
C SER A 22 13.79 -0.82 -7.83
N ALA A 23 13.98 0.47 -8.12
CA ALA A 23 15.16 1.24 -7.73
C ALA A 23 14.84 2.15 -6.53
N PRO A 24 15.72 2.21 -5.50
CA PRO A 24 15.50 3.03 -4.31
C PRO A 24 15.78 4.51 -4.60
N SER A 25 14.81 5.20 -5.23
CA SER A 25 14.94 6.61 -5.59
C SER A 25 13.63 7.36 -5.41
N ALA A 26 13.61 8.28 -4.44
CA ALA A 26 12.48 9.16 -4.23
C ALA A 26 12.28 10.13 -5.41
N HIS A 27 13.37 10.58 -6.04
CA HIS A 27 13.30 11.51 -7.17
C HIS A 27 12.62 10.88 -8.39
N THR A 28 13.04 9.68 -8.81
CA THR A 28 12.39 9.01 -9.95
C THR A 28 10.96 8.59 -9.60
N THR A 29 10.71 8.24 -8.34
CA THR A 29 9.35 7.96 -7.85
C THR A 29 8.44 9.18 -7.98
N GLU A 30 8.91 10.38 -7.62
CA GLU A 30 8.14 11.62 -7.75
C GLU A 30 7.82 11.92 -9.22
N VAL A 31 8.82 11.79 -10.12
CA VAL A 31 8.60 11.92 -11.57
C VAL A 31 7.51 10.97 -12.06
N MET A 32 7.58 9.70 -11.65
CA MET A 32 6.58 8.69 -12.00
C MET A 32 5.20 9.01 -11.41
N ALA A 33 5.14 9.55 -10.19
CA ALA A 33 3.89 9.90 -9.53
C ALA A 33 3.14 11.05 -10.24
N HIS A 34 3.84 11.84 -11.05
CA HIS A 34 3.28 12.88 -11.93
C HIS A 34 3.03 12.41 -13.38
N ALA A 35 3.44 11.18 -13.74
CA ALA A 35 3.32 10.67 -15.11
C ALA A 35 1.91 10.18 -15.49
N GLY A 36 0.95 10.21 -14.56
CA GLY A 36 -0.45 9.85 -14.81
C GLY A 36 -0.80 8.37 -14.59
N PHE A 37 -0.01 7.65 -13.80
CA PHE A 37 -0.37 6.30 -13.35
C PHE A 37 -1.48 6.36 -12.28
N ASP A 38 -2.38 5.38 -12.27
CA ASP A 38 -3.39 5.26 -11.23
C ASP A 38 -2.76 4.84 -9.89
N TRP A 39 -1.71 4.01 -9.96
CA TRP A 39 -0.97 3.55 -8.80
C TRP A 39 0.49 3.23 -9.11
N LEU A 40 1.34 3.33 -8.09
CA LEU A 40 2.74 2.93 -8.17
C LEU A 40 3.03 1.91 -7.09
N CYS A 41 3.66 0.79 -7.48
CA CYS A 41 4.03 -0.27 -6.56
C CYS A 41 5.53 -0.20 -6.25
N VAL A 42 5.85 0.14 -5.00
CA VAL A 42 7.19 0.04 -4.43
C VAL A 42 7.49 -1.43 -4.18
N ASP A 43 8.51 -1.96 -4.87
CA ASP A 43 8.82 -3.38 -4.84
C ASP A 43 9.88 -3.74 -3.79
N MET A 44 9.45 -4.19 -2.62
CA MET A 44 10.37 -4.62 -1.56
C MET A 44 10.75 -6.11 -1.67
N GLN A 45 10.20 -6.87 -2.62
CA GLN A 45 10.55 -8.28 -2.78
C GLN A 45 11.76 -8.49 -3.68
N HIS A 46 11.76 -7.85 -4.85
CA HIS A 46 12.82 -8.00 -5.84
C HIS A 46 13.49 -6.67 -6.21
N GLY A 47 12.93 -5.54 -5.78
CA GLY A 47 13.60 -4.25 -5.85
C GLY A 47 14.69 -4.14 -4.78
N LEU A 48 15.63 -3.23 -4.99
CA LEU A 48 16.71 -2.94 -4.05
C LEU A 48 16.26 -1.92 -3.00
N ILE A 49 15.07 -2.11 -2.43
CA ILE A 49 14.35 -1.12 -1.64
C ILE A 49 14.22 -1.59 -0.20
N GLY A 50 14.90 -0.90 0.71
CA GLY A 50 14.72 -1.11 2.15
C GLY A 50 13.58 -0.26 2.74
N ASP A 51 13.32 -0.43 4.03
CA ASP A 51 12.24 0.30 4.72
C ASP A 51 12.37 1.83 4.63
N ALA A 52 13.60 2.34 4.76
CA ALA A 52 13.86 3.78 4.70
C ALA A 52 13.63 4.34 3.29
N ASP A 53 14.01 3.60 2.25
CA ASP A 53 13.79 3.96 0.85
C ASP A 53 12.29 3.94 0.54
N ALA A 54 11.60 2.86 0.93
CA ALA A 54 10.16 2.71 0.76
C ALA A 54 9.41 3.88 1.42
N MET A 55 9.77 4.26 2.64
CA MET A 55 9.18 5.42 3.32
C MET A 55 9.34 6.71 2.50
N ASN A 56 10.53 6.99 1.95
CA ASN A 56 10.78 8.19 1.15
C ASN A 56 10.04 8.14 -0.20
N MET A 57 9.96 6.98 -0.83
CA MET A 57 9.20 6.76 -2.06
C MET A 57 7.69 6.94 -1.83
N LEU A 58 7.15 6.39 -0.74
CA LEU A 58 5.75 6.58 -0.34
C LEU A 58 5.45 8.06 -0.08
N ARG A 59 6.38 8.82 0.51
CA ARG A 59 6.27 10.28 0.66
C ARG A 59 6.15 10.99 -0.68
N ALA A 60 6.98 10.63 -1.65
CA ALA A 60 6.93 11.20 -2.99
C ALA A 60 5.61 10.89 -3.71
N ILE A 61 5.10 9.65 -3.63
CA ILE A 61 3.81 9.29 -4.24
C ILE A 61 2.66 10.06 -3.58
N SER A 62 2.74 10.25 -2.26
CA SER A 62 1.67 10.87 -1.46
C SER A 62 1.39 12.35 -1.78
N THR A 63 2.22 13.02 -2.57
CA THR A 63 2.03 14.41 -2.99
C THR A 63 1.12 14.54 -4.22
N THR A 64 0.71 13.43 -4.85
CA THR A 64 -0.11 13.41 -6.07
C THR A 64 -1.41 12.61 -5.89
N GLU A 65 -2.18 12.43 -6.97
CA GLU A 65 -3.37 11.56 -7.04
C GLU A 65 -3.08 10.07 -7.23
N THR A 66 -1.82 9.74 -7.52
CA THR A 66 -1.36 8.37 -7.71
C THR A 66 -1.42 7.60 -6.39
N ILE A 67 -2.03 6.41 -6.39
CA ILE A 67 -2.21 5.61 -5.16
C ILE A 67 -0.94 4.82 -4.83
N PRO A 68 -0.40 4.92 -3.59
CA PRO A 68 0.81 4.20 -3.19
C PRO A 68 0.52 2.74 -2.86
N PHE A 69 1.17 1.83 -3.57
CA PHE A 69 1.16 0.39 -3.31
C PHE A 69 2.56 -0.09 -2.89
N VAL A 70 2.60 -1.18 -2.13
CA VAL A 70 3.86 -1.87 -1.78
C VAL A 70 3.74 -3.35 -2.05
N ARG A 71 4.67 -3.93 -2.82
CA ARG A 71 4.86 -5.38 -2.82
C ARG A 71 5.75 -5.75 -1.64
N VAL A 72 5.18 -6.43 -0.66
CA VAL A 72 5.92 -6.87 0.52
C VAL A 72 6.88 -8.01 0.17
N PRO A 73 8.02 -8.17 0.88
CA PRO A 73 8.95 -9.27 0.62
C PRO A 73 8.31 -10.66 0.79
N TRP A 74 7.40 -10.81 1.75
CA TRP A 74 6.75 -12.07 2.11
C TRP A 74 5.40 -11.85 2.81
N ASN A 75 4.59 -12.91 2.92
CA ASN A 75 3.29 -12.91 3.63
C ASN A 75 3.47 -12.95 5.16
N GLU A 76 4.10 -11.92 5.71
CA GLU A 76 4.37 -11.79 7.15
C GLU A 76 3.53 -10.64 7.72
N PRO A 77 2.67 -10.88 8.74
CA PRO A 77 1.77 -9.86 9.25
C PRO A 77 2.47 -8.57 9.68
N TRP A 78 3.59 -8.66 10.40
CA TRP A 78 4.30 -7.48 10.89
C TRP A 78 4.84 -6.59 9.76
N ILE A 79 5.20 -7.17 8.61
CA ILE A 79 5.65 -6.42 7.43
C ILE A 79 4.46 -5.67 6.81
N ILE A 80 3.34 -6.37 6.61
CA ILE A 80 2.10 -5.79 6.06
C ILE A 80 1.65 -4.61 6.93
N MET A 81 1.61 -4.79 8.26
CA MET A 81 1.27 -3.71 9.19
C MET A 81 2.21 -2.51 9.04
N LYS A 82 3.53 -2.75 8.99
CA LYS A 82 4.55 -1.69 8.90
C LYS A 82 4.42 -0.85 7.63
N VAL A 83 4.21 -1.47 6.47
CA VAL A 83 4.08 -0.71 5.20
C VAL A 83 2.77 0.06 5.13
N LEU A 84 1.70 -0.48 5.71
CA LEU A 84 0.43 0.23 5.83
C LEU A 84 0.53 1.40 6.81
N ASP A 85 1.25 1.26 7.92
CA ASP A 85 1.52 2.33 8.88
C ASP A 85 2.40 3.44 8.28
N ALA A 86 3.30 3.05 7.36
CA ALA A 86 4.08 3.95 6.53
C ALA A 86 3.23 4.67 5.46
N GLY A 87 1.96 4.29 5.26
CA GLY A 87 1.01 4.97 4.39
C GLY A 87 0.80 4.33 3.01
N ALA A 88 1.14 3.05 2.84
CA ALA A 88 0.66 2.29 1.69
C ALA A 88 -0.87 2.17 1.72
N TYR A 89 -1.50 2.27 0.55
CA TYR A 89 -2.95 2.13 0.33
C TYR A 89 -3.33 0.77 -0.25
N GLY A 90 -2.34 0.03 -0.73
CA GLY A 90 -2.49 -1.36 -1.06
C GLY A 90 -1.20 -2.13 -0.84
N VAL A 91 -1.35 -3.41 -0.56
CA VAL A 91 -0.25 -4.35 -0.48
C VAL A 91 -0.40 -5.42 -1.55
N VAL A 92 0.69 -5.74 -2.24
CA VAL A 92 0.77 -6.93 -3.10
C VAL A 92 1.54 -7.98 -2.31
N VAL A 93 0.88 -9.09 -1.98
CA VAL A 93 1.47 -10.17 -1.20
C VAL A 93 1.93 -11.28 -2.15
N PRO A 94 3.24 -11.58 -2.22
CA PRO A 94 3.75 -12.57 -3.16
C PRO A 94 3.47 -13.99 -2.67
N LEU A 95 3.46 -14.93 -3.63
CA LEU A 95 3.44 -16.38 -3.38
C LEU A 95 2.28 -16.85 -2.50
N VAL A 96 1.10 -16.24 -2.65
CA VAL A 96 -0.16 -16.75 -2.07
C VAL A 96 -0.64 -17.93 -2.92
N ASN A 97 -0.52 -19.15 -2.40
CA ASN A 97 -0.79 -20.39 -3.12
C ASN A 97 -2.03 -21.15 -2.60
N ASN A 98 -2.59 -20.72 -1.47
CA ASN A 98 -3.79 -21.33 -0.89
C ASN A 98 -4.70 -20.28 -0.22
N LYS A 99 -5.88 -20.75 0.17
CA LYS A 99 -6.92 -19.93 0.80
C LYS A 99 -6.45 -19.36 2.14
N GLU A 100 -5.78 -20.17 2.95
CA GLU A 100 -5.34 -19.81 4.29
C GLU A 100 -4.30 -18.68 4.25
N GLU A 101 -3.41 -18.70 3.26
CA GLU A 101 -2.44 -17.63 3.00
C GLU A 101 -3.11 -16.33 2.55
N ALA A 102 -4.14 -16.41 1.69
CA ALA A 102 -4.92 -15.25 1.29
C ALA A 102 -5.67 -14.64 2.47
N GLU A 103 -6.32 -15.48 3.29
CA GLU A 103 -7.01 -15.05 4.51
C GLU A 103 -6.04 -14.40 5.51
N ARG A 104 -4.83 -14.95 5.66
CA ARG A 104 -3.78 -14.39 6.52
C ARG A 104 -3.33 -12.99 6.06
N ALA A 105 -3.15 -12.80 4.76
CA ALA A 105 -2.78 -11.51 4.18
C ALA A 105 -3.86 -10.44 4.47
N VAL A 106 -5.13 -10.78 4.21
CA VAL A 106 -6.27 -9.89 4.48
C VAL A 106 -6.42 -9.61 5.98
N TRP A 107 -6.26 -10.63 6.83
CA TRP A 107 -6.32 -10.49 8.28
C TRP A 107 -5.25 -9.54 8.81
N ALA A 108 -4.03 -9.58 8.25
CA ALA A 108 -2.93 -8.69 8.65
C ALA A 108 -3.16 -7.23 8.23
N ALA A 109 -3.92 -6.99 7.17
CA ALA A 109 -4.18 -5.64 6.65
C ALA A 109 -5.36 -4.94 7.34
N LYS A 110 -6.28 -5.68 7.97
CA LYS A 110 -7.50 -5.15 8.59
C LYS A 110 -7.42 -5.04 10.11
N TYR A 111 -7.95 -3.95 10.64
CA TYR A 111 -8.14 -3.75 12.07
C TYR A 111 -9.24 -4.65 12.65
N PRO A 112 -9.20 -4.95 13.96
CA PRO A 112 -10.30 -5.63 14.65
C PRO A 112 -11.65 -4.94 14.44
N PRO A 113 -12.76 -5.69 14.34
CA PRO A 113 -12.87 -7.15 14.45
C PRO A 113 -12.62 -7.91 13.13
N MET A 114 -12.38 -7.22 12.02
CA MET A 114 -12.26 -7.85 10.68
C MET A 114 -10.90 -8.51 10.44
N GLY A 115 -9.88 -8.12 11.21
CA GLY A 115 -8.53 -8.67 11.14
C GLY A 115 -7.78 -8.46 12.45
N GLY A 116 -6.47 -8.63 12.40
CA GLY A 116 -5.58 -8.51 13.56
C GLY A 116 -4.49 -7.46 13.43
N ARG A 117 -4.66 -6.51 12.51
CA ARG A 117 -3.75 -5.36 12.41
C ARG A 117 -3.68 -4.62 13.73
N SER A 118 -2.48 -4.47 14.28
CA SER A 118 -2.24 -3.60 15.43
C SER A 118 -2.36 -2.12 15.02
N SER A 119 -2.88 -1.28 15.91
CA SER A 119 -3.03 0.15 15.66
C SER A 119 -1.71 0.89 15.87
N GLY A 120 -1.06 1.29 14.77
CA GLY A 120 0.10 2.17 14.80
C GLY A 120 0.27 3.03 13.54
N PRO A 121 -0.76 3.73 13.03
CA PRO A 121 -0.72 4.44 11.74
C PRO A 121 0.15 5.71 11.78
N ALA A 122 1.46 5.54 12.04
CA ALA A 122 2.40 6.60 12.39
C ALA A 122 2.51 7.67 11.30
N ARG A 123 2.56 7.27 10.03
CA ARG A 123 2.56 8.17 8.89
C ARG A 123 1.22 8.16 8.14
N ALA A 124 0.52 7.03 8.12
CA ALA A 124 -0.66 6.85 7.28
C ALA A 124 -1.72 7.96 7.45
N THR A 125 -1.94 8.44 8.69
CA THR A 125 -2.89 9.52 8.98
C THR A 125 -2.54 10.86 8.32
N LEU A 126 -1.26 11.15 8.07
CA LEU A 126 -0.81 12.39 7.43
C LEU A 126 -1.25 12.46 5.95
N TYR A 127 -1.26 11.33 5.27
CA TYR A 127 -1.70 11.22 3.88
C TYR A 127 -3.21 10.96 3.78
N ALA A 128 -3.72 10.12 4.68
CA ALA A 128 -5.07 9.59 4.60
C ALA A 128 -6.13 10.41 5.34
N GLY A 129 -5.74 11.28 6.26
CA GLY A 129 -6.66 12.05 7.10
C GLY A 129 -6.86 11.45 8.49
N SER A 130 -7.40 12.28 9.38
CA SER A 130 -7.58 11.98 10.81
C SER A 130 -8.57 10.84 11.11
N ASP A 131 -9.45 10.52 10.17
CA ASP A 131 -10.45 9.46 10.24
C ASP A 131 -9.94 8.12 9.65
N TYR A 132 -8.64 7.97 9.43
CA TYR A 132 -8.00 6.74 8.91
C TYR A 132 -8.45 5.48 9.66
N GLN A 133 -8.39 5.49 10.99
CA GLN A 133 -8.67 4.30 11.80
C GLN A 133 -10.10 3.77 11.58
N ALA A 134 -11.06 4.66 11.31
CA ALA A 134 -12.46 4.31 11.11
C ALA A 134 -12.73 3.72 9.72
N HIS A 135 -11.93 4.06 8.71
CA HIS A 135 -12.22 3.75 7.31
C HIS A 135 -11.17 2.87 6.62
N ALA A 136 -10.01 2.64 7.23
CA ALA A 136 -8.91 1.88 6.63
C ALA A 136 -9.33 0.47 6.17
N ASN A 137 -10.22 -0.20 6.91
CA ASN A 137 -10.68 -1.54 6.54
C ASN A 137 -11.39 -1.61 5.18
N ASP A 138 -11.96 -0.49 4.70
CA ASP A 138 -12.71 -0.40 3.45
C ASP A 138 -11.90 0.17 2.29
N GLU A 139 -10.81 0.89 2.60
CA GLU A 139 -9.98 1.64 1.64
C GLU A 139 -8.61 0.99 1.39
N ILE A 140 -8.18 -0.02 2.16
CA ILE A 140 -6.95 -0.78 1.90
C ILE A 140 -7.19 -1.92 0.91
N ALA A 141 -6.38 -1.97 -0.15
CA ALA A 141 -6.33 -3.08 -1.10
C ALA A 141 -5.32 -4.15 -0.66
N VAL A 142 -5.68 -5.43 -0.82
CA VAL A 142 -4.84 -6.60 -0.55
C VAL A 142 -4.96 -7.56 -1.72
#